data_AF-A0A9W7SHU6-F1
#
_entry.id   AF-A0A9W7SHU6-F1
#
_cell.length_a   1.000
_cell.length_b   1.000
_cell.length_c   1.000
_cell.angle_alpha   90.00
_cell.angle_beta   90.00
_cell.angle_gamma   90.00
#
_symmetry.space_group_name_H-M   'P 1'
#
loop_
_entity.id
_entity.type
_entity.pdbx_description
1 polymer ?
#
loop_
_entity_poly.entity_id
_entity_poly.type
_entity_poly.pdbx_seq_one_letter_code
_entity_poly.pdbx_strand_id
1 'polypeptide(L)'
;MKPSTLLLSTALASLTSAAPTTRSTQHTCEQYGRFSLPPYILYNNLWGASKGAGSQCLDVQGLSGGALSWSTSWSWTGGKHDVKSYANAMVDFTHAPIANIRSMHSKWVWSYSGSGPTADVAYDMFTSSTKGGTPENEVMVWLAALGGAGPISSAYNSGGLAVSTATTTIGGHSFAVYKGSNGAQTVFSFVPSTPITSFAGDVRDFFTYLTRSHSFDDSQYLVSVGAGTEAFTGTNAVFKTTAYSIDIVTGDGHSNTTASST
;
A
#
# COMPACT_ATOMS: atom_id res chain seq x y z
N MET A 1 86.98 -7.72 -6.66
CA MET A 1 85.77 -8.26 -6.01
C MET A 1 84.72 -7.15 -5.97
N LYS A 2 83.66 -7.23 -6.78
CA LYS A 2 82.52 -6.30 -6.76
C LYS A 2 81.33 -7.06 -6.17
N PRO A 3 80.66 -6.58 -5.12
CA PRO A 3 79.50 -7.26 -4.58
C PRO A 3 78.25 -6.89 -5.40
N SER A 4 77.47 -7.92 -5.75
CA SER A 4 76.15 -7.78 -6.35
C SER A 4 75.11 -7.52 -5.27
N THR A 5 74.32 -6.47 -5.43
CA THR A 5 73.19 -6.12 -4.57
C THR A 5 71.93 -6.81 -5.07
N LEU A 6 71.31 -7.64 -4.24
CA LEU A 6 70.02 -8.28 -4.51
C LEU A 6 68.88 -7.35 -4.04
N LEU A 7 67.98 -6.95 -4.94
CA LEU A 7 66.77 -6.19 -4.62
C LEU A 7 65.60 -7.16 -4.39
N LEU A 8 65.07 -7.17 -3.17
CA LEU A 8 63.87 -7.93 -2.80
C LEU A 8 62.65 -7.03 -3.01
N SER A 9 61.75 -7.40 -3.92
CA SER A 9 60.50 -6.68 -4.20
C SER A 9 59.35 -7.33 -3.42
N THR A 10 58.83 -6.65 -2.41
CA THR A 10 57.64 -7.09 -1.65
C THR A 10 56.40 -6.41 -2.21
N ALA A 11 55.53 -7.17 -2.88
CA ALA A 11 54.21 -6.72 -3.29
C ALA A 11 53.25 -6.81 -2.09
N LEU A 12 52.73 -5.67 -1.63
CA LEU A 12 51.62 -5.63 -0.67
C LEU A 12 50.30 -5.76 -1.43
N ALA A 13 49.56 -6.84 -1.18
CA ALA A 13 48.17 -6.98 -1.62
C ALA A 13 47.25 -6.20 -0.66
N SER A 14 46.61 -5.15 -1.17
CA SER A 14 45.62 -4.36 -0.44
C SER A 14 44.29 -5.10 -0.38
N LEU A 15 43.93 -5.60 0.80
CA LEU A 15 42.57 -6.09 1.09
C LEU A 15 41.66 -4.88 1.30
N THR A 16 40.84 -4.54 0.31
CA THR A 16 39.77 -3.55 0.47
C THR A 16 38.65 -4.16 1.31
N SER A 17 38.58 -3.82 2.59
CA SER A 17 37.44 -4.16 3.44
C SER A 17 36.23 -3.35 2.97
N ALA A 18 35.22 -4.01 2.39
CA ALA A 18 33.95 -3.37 2.10
C ALA A 18 33.26 -3.02 3.42
N ALA A 19 33.11 -1.72 3.70
CA ALA A 19 32.40 -1.26 4.87
C ALA A 19 30.93 -1.75 4.82
N PRO A 20 30.35 -2.20 5.94
CA PRO A 20 28.93 -2.55 5.98
C PRO A 20 28.12 -1.30 5.63
N THR A 21 27.28 -1.40 4.61
CA THR A 21 26.35 -0.33 4.24
C THR A 21 25.37 -0.16 5.40
N THR A 22 25.52 0.91 6.18
CA THR A 22 24.52 1.31 7.17
C THR A 22 23.25 1.69 6.41
N ARG A 23 22.31 0.75 6.32
CA ARG A 23 20.97 0.98 5.79
C ARG A 23 20.29 1.98 6.73
N SER A 24 20.26 3.26 6.34
CA SER A 24 19.58 4.29 7.11
C SER A 24 18.08 3.98 7.12
N THR A 25 17.61 3.33 8.19
CA THR A 25 16.20 3.09 8.43
C THR A 25 15.59 4.37 8.99
N GLN A 26 14.81 5.08 8.17
CA GLN A 26 14.04 6.23 8.67
C GLN A 26 12.88 5.70 9.51
N HIS A 27 12.64 6.29 10.68
CA HIS A 27 11.69 5.81 11.68
C HIS A 27 10.85 6.94 12.25
N THR A 28 9.54 6.71 12.44
CA THR A 28 8.65 7.65 13.15
C THR A 28 7.51 6.92 13.84
N CYS A 29 7.13 7.38 15.03
CA CYS A 29 5.91 6.96 15.72
C CYS A 29 4.87 8.09 15.80
N GLU A 30 5.12 9.22 15.15
CA GLU A 30 4.22 10.38 15.20
C GLU A 30 2.91 10.07 14.46
N GLN A 31 1.80 10.63 14.95
CA GLN A 31 0.48 10.44 14.37
C GLN A 31 0.44 10.74 12.86
N TYR A 32 1.10 11.82 12.44
CA TYR A 32 1.19 12.26 11.04
C TYR A 32 2.63 12.19 10.49
N GLY A 33 3.48 11.37 11.12
CA GLY A 33 4.83 11.12 10.62
C GLY A 33 4.81 10.59 9.20
N ARG A 34 5.71 11.10 8.35
CA ARG A 34 5.78 10.71 6.92
C ARG A 34 7.19 10.80 6.36
N PHE A 35 7.45 10.06 5.29
CA PHE A 35 8.70 10.08 4.54
C PHE A 35 8.43 10.25 3.04
N SER A 36 9.07 11.25 2.42
CA SER A 36 9.03 11.44 0.97
C SER A 36 10.12 10.58 0.30
N LEU A 37 9.71 9.64 -0.55
CA LEU A 37 10.55 8.67 -1.24
C LEU A 37 10.06 8.53 -2.69
N PRO A 38 10.24 9.55 -3.55
CA PRO A 38 9.60 9.61 -4.86
C PRO A 38 9.75 8.32 -5.68
N PRO A 39 8.66 7.84 -6.32
CA PRO A 39 7.36 8.50 -6.46
C PRO A 39 6.43 8.32 -5.25
N TYR A 40 6.90 7.78 -4.12
CA TYR A 40 6.05 7.50 -2.97
C TYR A 40 6.12 8.58 -1.89
N ILE A 41 5.03 8.71 -1.14
CA ILE A 41 5.02 9.31 0.20
C ILE A 41 4.47 8.25 1.15
N LEU A 42 5.28 7.87 2.14
CA LEU A 42 4.91 6.87 3.14
C LEU A 42 4.38 7.59 4.38
N TYR A 43 3.16 7.24 4.83
CA TYR A 43 2.48 7.87 5.96
C TYR A 43 2.28 6.88 7.12
N ASN A 44 2.42 7.35 8.36
CA ASN A 44 2.04 6.58 9.54
C ASN A 44 0.52 6.64 9.78
N ASN A 45 -0.05 7.84 9.59
CA ASN A 45 -1.50 8.11 9.51
C ASN A 45 -2.35 7.43 10.60
N LEU A 46 -2.14 7.83 11.86
CA LEU A 46 -2.92 7.33 13.01
C LEU A 46 -4.20 8.15 13.21
N TRP A 47 -5.00 8.30 12.15
CA TRP A 47 -6.18 9.17 12.14
C TRP A 47 -7.25 8.74 13.16
N GLY A 48 -7.36 7.44 13.43
CA GLY A 48 -8.33 6.84 14.34
C GLY A 48 -7.77 6.49 15.72
N ALA A 49 -6.56 6.92 16.07
CA ALA A 49 -5.89 6.53 17.31
C ALA A 49 -6.74 6.78 18.57
N SER A 50 -7.56 7.84 18.57
CA SER A 50 -8.46 8.19 19.69
C SER A 50 -9.59 7.18 19.93
N LYS A 51 -9.84 6.25 19.00
CA LYS A 51 -10.84 5.17 19.13
C LYS A 51 -10.34 3.98 19.94
N GLY A 52 -9.08 4.01 20.38
CA GLY A 52 -8.49 2.94 21.17
C GLY A 52 -7.32 3.41 22.02
N ALA A 53 -6.57 2.45 22.52
CA ALA A 53 -5.33 2.67 23.27
C ALA A 53 -4.22 1.81 22.67
N GLY A 54 -3.06 2.43 22.44
CA GLY A 54 -1.96 1.77 21.76
C GLY A 54 -0.93 2.72 21.17
N SER A 55 -0.07 2.17 20.34
CA SER A 55 0.96 2.90 19.60
C SER A 55 1.25 2.22 18.27
N GLN A 56 1.83 3.00 17.36
CA GLN A 56 2.25 2.51 16.05
C GLN A 56 3.46 3.31 15.54
N CYS A 57 4.43 2.60 14.98
CA CYS A 57 5.62 3.18 14.40
C CYS A 57 5.86 2.67 12.98
N LEU A 58 6.40 3.53 12.14
CA LEU A 58 6.65 3.34 10.73
C LEU A 58 8.15 3.34 10.46
N ASP A 59 8.62 2.36 9.68
CA ASP A 59 10.02 2.18 9.30
C ASP A 59 10.18 2.09 7.79
N VAL A 60 11.02 2.95 7.22
CA VAL A 60 11.47 2.84 5.84
C VAL A 60 12.62 1.86 5.78
N GLN A 61 12.47 0.79 5.00
CA GLN A 61 13.55 -0.14 4.76
C GLN A 61 14.32 0.26 3.50
N GLY A 62 13.68 0.73 2.43
CA GLY A 62 14.40 1.31 1.29
C GLY A 62 13.59 1.33 0.01
N LEU A 63 14.18 1.89 -1.06
CA LEU A 63 13.62 1.96 -2.40
C LEU A 63 14.69 1.52 -3.39
N SER A 64 14.42 0.45 -4.15
CA SER A 64 15.37 -0.10 -5.12
C SER A 64 14.64 -0.58 -6.36
N GLY A 65 15.09 -0.16 -7.55
CA GLY A 65 14.45 -0.51 -8.81
C GLY A 65 12.97 -0.12 -8.88
N GLY A 66 12.57 0.99 -8.26
CA GLY A 66 11.18 1.44 -8.16
C GLY A 66 10.30 0.70 -7.13
N ALA A 67 10.84 -0.33 -6.47
CA ALA A 67 10.13 -1.09 -5.44
C ALA A 67 10.45 -0.55 -4.03
N LEU A 68 9.42 -0.06 -3.34
CA LEU A 68 9.48 0.40 -1.96
C LEU A 68 9.40 -0.79 -1.00
N SER A 69 10.23 -0.77 0.03
CA SER A 69 10.20 -1.69 1.17
C SER A 69 10.10 -0.89 2.47
N TRP A 70 9.16 -1.29 3.32
CA TRP A 70 8.82 -0.59 4.56
C TRP A 70 8.08 -1.51 5.52
N SER A 71 7.93 -1.10 6.76
CA SER A 71 7.11 -1.80 7.74
C SER A 71 6.39 -0.82 8.67
N THR A 72 5.30 -1.28 9.28
CA THR A 72 4.70 -0.64 10.45
C THR A 72 4.56 -1.67 11.55
N SER A 73 4.87 -1.27 12.78
CA SER A 73 4.72 -2.08 13.98
C SER A 73 3.75 -1.40 14.92
N TRP A 74 2.82 -2.15 15.50
CA TRP A 74 1.76 -1.56 16.30
C TRP A 74 1.19 -2.51 17.34
N SER A 75 0.55 -1.92 18.34
CA SER A 75 -0.36 -2.61 19.27
C SER A 75 -1.54 -1.70 19.52
N TRP A 76 -2.75 -2.20 19.31
CA TRP A 76 -3.99 -1.45 19.47
C TRP A 76 -5.03 -2.28 20.24
N THR A 77 -5.72 -1.63 21.17
CA THR A 77 -6.82 -2.18 21.95
C THR A 77 -8.00 -1.20 21.99
N GLY A 78 -9.19 -1.67 22.34
CA GLY A 78 -10.41 -0.84 22.34
C GLY A 78 -10.95 -0.57 20.92
N GLY A 79 -12.22 -0.18 20.83
CA GLY A 79 -12.87 0.12 19.55
C GLY A 79 -12.74 -1.03 18.54
N LYS A 80 -13.27 -2.21 18.87
CA LYS A 80 -13.06 -3.47 18.10
C LYS A 80 -13.36 -3.34 16.60
N HIS A 81 -14.28 -2.46 16.25
CA HIS A 81 -14.74 -2.23 14.88
C HIS A 81 -14.30 -0.87 14.31
N ASP A 82 -13.50 -0.11 15.07
CA ASP A 82 -12.98 1.19 14.66
C ASP A 82 -11.54 1.03 14.16
N VAL A 83 -11.27 1.50 12.94
CA VAL A 83 -9.90 1.62 12.42
C VAL A 83 -9.13 2.64 13.26
N LYS A 84 -7.87 2.32 13.60
CA LYS A 84 -6.96 3.20 14.37
C LYS A 84 -6.01 3.98 13.47
N SER A 85 -5.65 3.41 12.34
CA SER A 85 -4.66 3.97 11.43
C SER A 85 -4.80 3.37 10.04
N TYR A 86 -4.26 4.08 9.05
CA TYR A 86 -4.01 3.53 7.72
C TYR A 86 -2.59 3.91 7.29
N ALA A 87 -1.59 3.17 7.80
CA ALA A 87 -0.22 3.37 7.35
C ALA A 87 -0.10 2.89 5.91
N ASN A 88 0.32 3.77 5.00
CA ASN A 88 0.25 3.51 3.57
C ASN A 88 1.35 4.22 2.78
N ALA A 89 1.71 3.63 1.65
CA ALA A 89 2.53 4.25 0.61
C ALA A 89 1.61 4.86 -0.46
N MET A 90 1.40 6.17 -0.39
CA MET A 90 0.71 6.93 -1.43
C MET A 90 1.67 7.17 -2.60
N VAL A 91 1.13 7.21 -3.82
CA VAL A 91 1.90 7.47 -5.04
C VAL A 91 1.63 8.90 -5.49
N ASP A 92 2.69 9.61 -5.84
CA ASP A 92 2.59 10.89 -6.53
C ASP A 92 2.48 10.67 -8.05
N PHE A 93 1.44 11.24 -8.64
CA PHE A 93 1.10 11.09 -10.05
C PHE A 93 0.25 12.26 -10.53
N THR A 94 0.21 12.49 -11.85
CA THR A 94 -0.73 13.48 -12.39
C THR A 94 -2.14 12.91 -12.43
N HIS A 95 -3.08 13.52 -11.72
CA HIS A 95 -4.49 13.11 -11.75
C HIS A 95 -5.04 13.02 -13.19
N ALA A 96 -5.72 11.92 -13.50
CA ALA A 96 -6.27 11.61 -14.80
C ALA A 96 -7.64 10.94 -14.69
N PRO A 97 -8.56 11.13 -15.66
CA PRO A 97 -9.79 10.36 -15.75
C PRO A 97 -9.49 8.86 -15.83
N ILE A 98 -10.31 8.03 -15.19
CA ILE A 98 -10.18 6.56 -15.27
C ILE A 98 -10.19 6.09 -16.73
N ALA A 99 -11.03 6.69 -17.59
CA ALA A 99 -11.09 6.40 -19.02
C ALA A 99 -9.76 6.66 -19.76
N ASN A 100 -8.92 7.57 -19.25
CA ASN A 100 -7.62 7.92 -19.85
C ASN A 100 -6.45 7.12 -19.26
N ILE A 101 -6.66 6.38 -18.16
CA ILE A 101 -5.65 5.49 -17.58
C ILE A 101 -5.67 4.17 -18.35
N ARG A 102 -4.54 3.85 -18.97
CA ARG A 102 -4.33 2.62 -19.76
C ARG A 102 -4.03 1.43 -18.88
N SER A 103 -3.19 1.62 -17.86
CA SER A 103 -2.87 0.60 -16.86
C SER A 103 -2.41 1.21 -15.54
N MET A 104 -2.55 0.41 -14.48
CA MET A 104 -2.04 0.64 -13.13
C MET A 104 -1.33 -0.63 -12.65
N HIS A 105 -0.26 -1.02 -13.34
CA HIS A 105 0.45 -2.27 -13.04
C HIS A 105 1.12 -2.17 -11.68
N SER A 106 0.75 -3.07 -10.77
CA SER A 106 1.30 -3.13 -9.42
C SER A 106 1.89 -4.48 -9.10
N LYS A 107 2.95 -4.47 -8.29
CA LYS A 107 3.49 -5.62 -7.59
C LYS A 107 3.53 -5.30 -6.11
N TRP A 108 3.00 -6.18 -5.27
CA TRP A 108 3.02 -6.00 -3.83
C TRP A 108 3.24 -7.32 -3.09
N VAL A 109 4.37 -7.40 -2.40
CA VAL A 109 4.78 -8.55 -1.59
C VAL A 109 4.88 -8.13 -0.14
N TRP A 110 4.05 -8.74 0.70
CA TRP A 110 3.91 -8.36 2.10
C TRP A 110 3.77 -9.57 3.02
N SER A 111 3.93 -9.32 4.32
CA SER A 111 3.73 -10.29 5.38
C SER A 111 3.18 -9.60 6.63
N TYR A 112 2.51 -10.37 7.48
CA TYR A 112 2.03 -9.94 8.80
C TYR A 112 2.50 -10.92 9.86
N SER A 113 2.90 -10.41 11.02
CA SER A 113 3.14 -11.21 12.23
C SER A 113 2.54 -10.53 13.45
N GLY A 114 2.53 -11.24 14.58
CA GLY A 114 2.01 -10.73 15.86
C GLY A 114 0.89 -11.61 16.39
N SER A 115 0.32 -11.21 17.53
CA SER A 115 -0.74 -11.97 18.20
C SER A 115 -2.11 -11.38 17.89
N GLY A 116 -2.91 -12.12 17.13
CA GLY A 116 -4.32 -11.81 16.84
C GLY A 116 -4.59 -10.46 16.18
N PRO A 117 -3.87 -10.06 15.11
CA PRO A 117 -4.20 -8.82 14.42
C PRO A 117 -5.57 -8.93 13.71
N THR A 118 -6.48 -8.04 14.09
CA THR A 118 -7.61 -7.64 13.25
C THR A 118 -7.17 -6.44 12.43
N ALA A 119 -6.98 -6.65 11.13
CA ALA A 119 -6.47 -5.67 10.20
C ALA A 119 -6.84 -6.08 8.77
N ASP A 120 -6.84 -5.13 7.85
CA ASP A 120 -6.76 -5.44 6.42
C ASP A 120 -5.35 -5.17 5.87
N VAL A 121 -5.15 -5.55 4.61
CA VAL A 121 -4.07 -5.06 3.77
C VAL A 121 -4.74 -4.66 2.47
N ALA A 122 -4.67 -3.39 2.07
CA ALA A 122 -5.49 -2.88 0.98
C ALA A 122 -4.77 -1.85 0.11
N TYR A 123 -5.08 -1.87 -1.18
CA TYR A 123 -5.03 -0.66 -1.99
C TYR A 123 -6.24 0.19 -1.63
N ASP A 124 -6.02 1.50 -1.60
CA ASP A 124 -7.05 2.50 -1.36
C ASP A 124 -6.92 3.60 -2.41
N MET A 125 -8.03 3.88 -3.09
CA MET A 125 -8.08 4.73 -4.27
C MET A 125 -9.32 5.62 -4.21
N PHE A 126 -9.12 6.91 -4.45
CA PHE A 126 -10.21 7.87 -4.44
C PHE A 126 -10.41 8.48 -5.82
N THR A 127 -11.67 8.71 -6.18
CA THR A 127 -12.03 9.43 -7.41
C THR A 127 -12.93 10.63 -7.14
N SER A 128 -12.87 11.60 -8.04
CA SER A 128 -13.67 12.83 -8.01
C SER A 128 -14.14 13.20 -9.41
N SER A 129 -15.28 13.89 -9.54
CA SER A 129 -15.76 14.42 -10.82
C SER A 129 -14.85 15.50 -11.42
N THR A 130 -13.98 16.09 -10.61
CA THR A 130 -13.06 17.16 -11.02
C THR A 130 -11.61 16.79 -10.71
N LYS A 131 -10.68 17.29 -11.53
CA LYS A 131 -9.24 17.04 -11.36
C LYS A 131 -8.76 17.57 -10.01
N GLY A 132 -8.38 16.67 -9.10
CA GLY A 132 -7.95 17.02 -7.75
C GLY A 132 -9.06 17.51 -6.82
N GLY A 133 -10.33 17.26 -7.16
CA GLY A 133 -11.46 17.62 -6.33
C GLY A 133 -11.63 16.72 -5.11
N THR A 134 -12.64 17.06 -4.30
CA THR A 134 -13.05 16.25 -3.15
C THR A 134 -13.46 14.85 -3.60
N PRO A 135 -12.99 13.78 -2.92
CA PRO A 135 -13.40 12.42 -3.25
C PRO A 135 -14.91 12.19 -3.14
N GLU A 136 -15.47 11.55 -4.15
CA GLU A 136 -16.88 11.13 -4.26
C GLU A 136 -17.02 9.60 -4.17
N ASN A 137 -15.99 8.88 -4.64
CA ASN A 137 -15.91 7.43 -4.54
C ASN A 137 -14.60 7.01 -3.91
N GLU A 138 -14.67 5.92 -3.16
CA GLU A 138 -13.54 5.18 -2.59
C GLU A 138 -13.59 3.76 -3.16
N VAL A 139 -12.49 3.28 -3.70
CA VAL A 139 -12.35 1.93 -4.26
C VAL A 139 -11.19 1.23 -3.55
N MET A 140 -11.54 0.35 -2.64
CA MET A 140 -10.58 -0.44 -1.89
C MET A 140 -10.40 -1.82 -2.52
N VAL A 141 -9.16 -2.25 -2.71
CA VAL A 141 -8.82 -3.61 -3.13
C VAL A 141 -8.04 -4.25 -2.00
N TRP A 142 -8.72 -5.04 -1.18
CA TRP A 142 -8.09 -5.75 -0.09
C TRP A 142 -7.31 -6.93 -0.65
N LEU A 143 -6.11 -7.16 -0.15
CA LEU A 143 -5.34 -8.38 -0.34
C LEU A 143 -5.49 -9.33 0.85
N ALA A 144 -5.98 -8.86 1.99
CA ALA A 144 -6.33 -9.69 3.13
C ALA A 144 -7.37 -9.04 4.04
N ALA A 145 -8.20 -9.88 4.67
CA ALA A 145 -9.02 -9.54 5.82
C ALA A 145 -8.59 -10.43 7.00
N LEU A 146 -7.83 -9.88 7.94
CA LEU A 146 -7.28 -10.61 9.08
C LEU A 146 -8.17 -10.45 10.32
N GLY A 147 -8.27 -11.49 11.13
CA GLY A 147 -8.89 -11.41 12.46
C GLY A 147 -10.35 -10.95 12.48
N GLY A 148 -11.09 -11.13 11.38
CA GLY A 148 -12.49 -10.72 11.25
C GLY A 148 -12.70 -9.25 10.84
N ALA A 149 -11.67 -8.57 10.32
CA ALA A 149 -11.84 -7.27 9.66
C ALA A 149 -12.89 -7.38 8.53
N GLY A 150 -13.78 -6.39 8.44
CA GLY A 150 -14.88 -6.39 7.47
C GLY A 150 -14.95 -5.04 6.73
N PRO A 151 -15.27 -5.06 5.42
CA PRO A 151 -15.37 -3.85 4.62
C PRO A 151 -16.63 -3.05 4.95
N ILE A 152 -16.65 -1.78 4.54
CA ILE A 152 -17.86 -0.95 4.56
C ILE A 152 -18.91 -1.56 3.62
N SER A 153 -20.11 -1.77 4.14
CA SER A 153 -21.22 -2.36 3.40
C SER A 153 -22.54 -1.67 3.74
N SER A 154 -23.49 -1.67 2.79
CA SER A 154 -24.90 -1.31 3.01
C SER A 154 -25.77 -2.53 3.34
N ALA A 155 -25.26 -3.74 3.11
CA ALA A 155 -25.97 -5.00 3.36
C ALA A 155 -25.25 -5.82 4.43
N TYR A 156 -26.01 -6.24 5.44
CA TYR A 156 -25.56 -7.10 6.54
C TYR A 156 -26.54 -8.23 6.78
N ASN A 157 -26.02 -9.40 7.16
CA ASN A 157 -26.87 -10.51 7.59
C ASN A 157 -27.30 -10.33 9.07
N SER A 158 -28.12 -11.24 9.58
CA SER A 158 -28.61 -11.22 10.97
C SER A 158 -27.51 -11.32 12.03
N GLY A 159 -26.32 -11.80 11.65
CA GLY A 159 -25.13 -11.87 12.50
C GLY A 159 -24.27 -10.60 12.47
N GLY A 160 -24.69 -9.55 11.74
CA GLY A 160 -23.93 -8.30 11.59
C GLY A 160 -22.72 -8.41 10.65
N LEU A 161 -22.62 -9.48 9.85
CA LEU A 161 -21.55 -9.63 8.86
C LEU A 161 -21.98 -9.00 7.54
N ALA A 162 -21.05 -8.28 6.90
CA ALA A 162 -21.25 -7.70 5.59
C ALA A 162 -21.60 -8.78 4.56
N VAL A 163 -22.60 -8.50 3.72
CA VAL A 163 -23.04 -9.36 2.63
C VAL A 163 -22.52 -8.81 1.32
N SER A 164 -21.77 -9.64 0.58
CA SER A 164 -21.25 -9.26 -0.73
C SER A 164 -22.39 -9.07 -1.74
N THR A 165 -22.31 -8.04 -2.56
CA THR A 165 -23.27 -7.78 -3.65
C THR A 165 -22.98 -8.60 -4.90
N ALA A 166 -21.73 -9.04 -5.08
CA ALA A 166 -21.29 -9.86 -6.20
C ALA A 166 -19.96 -10.57 -5.88
N THR A 167 -19.52 -11.42 -6.80
CA THR A 167 -18.18 -11.99 -6.83
C THR A 167 -17.55 -11.78 -8.21
N THR A 168 -16.27 -11.48 -8.28
CA THR A 168 -15.53 -11.32 -9.53
C THR A 168 -14.16 -12.02 -9.47
N THR A 169 -13.53 -12.23 -10.62
CA THR A 169 -12.14 -12.72 -10.71
C THR A 169 -11.30 -11.72 -11.49
N ILE A 170 -10.27 -11.17 -10.85
CA ILE A 170 -9.38 -10.15 -11.40
C ILE A 170 -7.94 -10.56 -11.08
N GLY A 171 -7.04 -10.52 -12.07
CA GLY A 171 -5.64 -10.91 -11.88
C GLY A 171 -5.44 -12.35 -11.40
N GLY A 172 -6.37 -13.26 -11.71
CA GLY A 172 -6.33 -14.66 -11.23
C GLY A 172 -6.81 -14.88 -9.80
N HIS A 173 -7.33 -13.84 -9.13
CA HIS A 173 -7.83 -13.90 -7.76
C HIS A 173 -9.33 -13.64 -7.71
N SER A 174 -10.05 -14.42 -6.91
CA SER A 174 -11.49 -14.21 -6.67
C SER A 174 -11.69 -13.20 -5.55
N PHE A 175 -12.57 -12.23 -5.78
CA PHE A 175 -12.94 -11.19 -4.83
C PHE A 175 -14.46 -11.16 -4.64
N ALA A 176 -14.90 -11.15 -3.39
CA ALA A 176 -16.22 -10.70 -3.02
C ALA A 176 -16.28 -9.17 -3.10
N VAL A 177 -17.36 -8.65 -3.69
CA VAL A 177 -17.55 -7.21 -3.89
C VAL A 177 -18.56 -6.69 -2.89
N TYR A 178 -18.21 -5.63 -2.20
CA TYR A 178 -19.05 -4.94 -1.23
C TYR A 178 -19.26 -3.50 -1.69
N LYS A 179 -20.41 -2.93 -1.30
CA LYS A 179 -20.74 -1.55 -1.56
C LYS A 179 -21.37 -0.94 -0.32
N GLY A 180 -20.93 0.25 0.06
CA GLY A 180 -21.51 1.01 1.16
C GLY A 180 -21.24 2.49 1.03
N SER A 181 -21.31 3.22 2.14
CA SER A 181 -21.08 4.66 2.16
C SER A 181 -20.30 5.06 3.41
N ASN A 182 -19.36 5.99 3.23
CA ASN A 182 -18.58 6.62 4.29
C ASN A 182 -18.74 8.14 4.17
N GLY A 183 -19.69 8.69 4.93
CA GLY A 183 -20.06 10.10 4.81
C GLY A 183 -20.59 10.43 3.40
N ALA A 184 -19.88 11.29 2.67
CA ALA A 184 -20.25 11.69 1.31
C ALA A 184 -19.75 10.72 0.22
N GLN A 185 -18.90 9.75 0.58
CA GLN A 185 -18.28 8.84 -0.37
C GLN A 185 -19.11 7.57 -0.55
N THR A 186 -19.20 7.10 -1.79
CA THR A 186 -19.61 5.72 -2.08
C THR A 186 -18.37 4.82 -2.04
N VAL A 187 -18.41 3.77 -1.24
CA VAL A 187 -17.28 2.87 -1.04
C VAL A 187 -17.54 1.56 -1.75
N PHE A 188 -16.60 1.13 -2.59
CA PHE A 188 -16.55 -0.20 -3.18
C PHE A 188 -15.35 -0.95 -2.59
N SER A 189 -15.56 -2.14 -2.05
CA SER A 189 -14.47 -2.95 -1.50
C SER A 189 -14.43 -4.33 -2.17
N PHE A 190 -13.25 -4.72 -2.64
CA PHE A 190 -12.98 -6.06 -3.18
C PHE A 190 -12.20 -6.84 -2.14
N VAL A 191 -12.78 -7.93 -1.63
CA VAL A 191 -12.17 -8.71 -0.54
C VAL A 191 -11.95 -10.16 -0.98
N PRO A 192 -10.72 -10.68 -0.94
CA PRO A 192 -10.44 -12.05 -1.33
C PRO A 192 -10.83 -13.01 -0.22
N SER A 193 -11.19 -14.24 -0.57
CA SER A 193 -11.51 -15.30 0.41
C SER A 193 -10.29 -15.79 1.18
N THR A 194 -9.09 -15.65 0.62
CA THR A 194 -7.82 -16.03 1.23
C THR A 194 -6.79 -14.91 1.05
N PRO A 195 -5.91 -14.65 2.03
CA PRO A 195 -4.86 -13.65 1.90
C PRO A 195 -3.97 -13.84 0.66
N ILE A 196 -3.73 -12.75 -0.06
CA ILE A 196 -2.85 -12.67 -1.23
C ILE A 196 -1.58 -11.92 -0.80
N THR A 197 -0.60 -12.66 -0.28
CA THR A 197 0.65 -12.07 0.24
C THR A 197 1.65 -11.64 -0.83
N SER A 198 1.40 -12.03 -2.08
CA SER A 198 2.18 -11.63 -3.26
C SER A 198 1.23 -11.39 -4.43
N PHE A 199 0.86 -10.13 -4.64
CA PHE A 199 0.03 -9.71 -5.76
C PHE A 199 0.89 -9.15 -6.90
N ALA A 200 0.52 -9.47 -8.14
CA ALA A 200 1.05 -8.85 -9.34
C ALA A 200 -0.07 -8.77 -10.39
N GLY A 201 -0.43 -7.57 -10.82
CA GLY A 201 -1.57 -7.38 -11.73
C GLY A 201 -1.82 -5.93 -12.07
N ASP A 202 -2.86 -5.68 -12.87
CA ASP A 202 -3.31 -4.33 -13.19
C ASP A 202 -4.45 -3.91 -12.25
N VAL A 203 -4.19 -2.92 -11.39
CA VAL A 203 -5.20 -2.41 -10.44
C VAL A 203 -6.34 -1.68 -11.18
N ARG A 204 -6.12 -1.23 -12.42
CA ARG A 204 -7.15 -0.59 -13.25
C ARG A 204 -8.27 -1.56 -13.67
N ASP A 205 -8.04 -2.88 -13.58
CA ASP A 205 -9.06 -3.89 -13.88
C ASP A 205 -10.23 -3.83 -12.90
N PHE A 206 -10.02 -3.37 -11.65
CA PHE A 206 -11.08 -3.19 -10.66
C PHE A 206 -12.04 -2.06 -11.08
N PHE A 207 -11.53 -0.94 -11.56
CA PHE A 207 -12.35 0.11 -12.15
C PHE A 207 -13.07 -0.36 -13.41
N THR A 208 -12.38 -1.14 -14.27
CA THR A 208 -13.00 -1.72 -15.47
C THR A 208 -14.21 -2.60 -15.13
N TYR A 209 -14.10 -3.39 -14.05
CA TYR A 209 -15.23 -4.15 -13.53
C TYR A 209 -16.36 -3.25 -13.01
N LEU A 210 -16.03 -2.21 -12.23
CA LEU A 210 -17.04 -1.29 -11.70
C LEU A 210 -17.79 -0.54 -12.82
N THR A 211 -17.10 -0.09 -13.87
CA THR A 211 -17.74 0.57 -15.02
C THR A 211 -18.70 -0.38 -15.74
N ARG A 212 -18.33 -1.66 -15.88
CA ARG A 212 -19.17 -2.66 -16.57
C ARG A 212 -20.34 -3.16 -15.75
N SER A 213 -20.16 -3.33 -14.43
CA SER A 213 -21.09 -4.09 -13.59
C SER A 213 -21.78 -3.25 -12.51
N HIS A 214 -21.31 -2.03 -12.24
CA HIS A 214 -21.82 -1.14 -11.19
C HIS A 214 -22.10 0.28 -11.70
N SER A 215 -22.10 0.49 -13.02
CA SER A 215 -22.33 1.79 -13.67
C SER A 215 -21.42 2.89 -13.13
N PHE A 216 -20.18 2.55 -12.79
CA PHE A 216 -19.17 3.52 -12.35
C PHE A 216 -18.79 4.43 -13.52
N ASP A 217 -18.87 5.74 -13.31
CA ASP A 217 -18.52 6.76 -14.30
C ASP A 217 -17.00 6.85 -14.46
N ASP A 218 -16.48 6.37 -15.60
CA ASP A 218 -15.05 6.38 -15.89
C ASP A 218 -14.52 7.76 -16.32
N SER A 219 -15.39 8.78 -16.42
CA SER A 219 -14.97 10.18 -16.54
C SER A 219 -14.43 10.76 -15.23
N GLN A 220 -14.71 10.11 -14.09
CA GLN A 220 -14.15 10.45 -12.79
C GLN A 220 -12.61 10.43 -12.84
N TYR A 221 -11.98 11.41 -12.20
CA TYR A 221 -10.53 11.50 -12.05
C TYR A 221 -10.07 10.63 -10.89
N LEU A 222 -9.03 9.81 -11.09
CA LEU A 222 -8.25 9.27 -9.99
C LEU A 222 -7.50 10.42 -9.32
N VAL A 223 -7.77 10.66 -8.04
CA VAL A 223 -7.18 11.76 -7.26
C VAL A 223 -6.30 11.29 -6.11
N SER A 224 -6.34 10.00 -5.78
CA SER A 224 -5.42 9.38 -4.82
C SER A 224 -5.32 7.89 -5.10
N VAL A 225 -4.13 7.34 -4.92
CA VAL A 225 -3.89 5.90 -4.88
C VAL A 225 -2.75 5.62 -3.91
N GLY A 226 -2.97 4.63 -3.04
CA GLY A 226 -1.96 4.13 -2.13
C GLY A 226 -2.22 2.69 -1.72
N ALA A 227 -1.25 2.11 -1.02
CA ALA A 227 -1.31 0.74 -0.52
C ALA A 227 -0.79 0.66 0.92
N GLY A 228 -1.56 0.04 1.79
CA GLY A 228 -1.30 0.04 3.24
C GLY A 228 -2.05 -1.03 4.02
N THR A 229 -2.22 -0.78 5.32
CA THR A 229 -2.96 -1.64 6.25
C THR A 229 -3.80 -0.79 7.18
N GLU A 230 -5.09 -1.11 7.29
CA GLU A 230 -5.94 -0.57 8.35
C GLU A 230 -5.84 -1.44 9.60
N ALA A 231 -5.43 -0.85 10.71
CA ALA A 231 -5.30 -1.58 11.99
C ALA A 231 -6.52 -1.37 12.88
N PHE A 232 -7.14 -2.45 13.37
CA PHE A 232 -8.24 -2.37 14.33
C PHE A 232 -7.77 -2.66 15.76
N THR A 233 -7.35 -3.91 16.01
CA THR A 233 -6.88 -4.41 17.31
C THR A 233 -5.83 -5.51 17.13
N GLY A 234 -4.93 -5.67 18.09
CA GLY A 234 -3.84 -6.65 18.01
C GLY A 234 -2.67 -6.26 18.90
N THR A 235 -1.75 -7.20 19.14
CA THR A 235 -0.57 -6.97 20.00
C THR A 235 0.70 -7.43 19.33
N ASN A 236 1.74 -6.61 19.42
CA ASN A 236 3.04 -6.80 18.78
C ASN A 236 2.89 -7.15 17.29
N ALA A 237 1.96 -6.48 16.63
CA ALA A 237 1.67 -6.70 15.23
C ALA A 237 2.74 -6.02 14.37
N VAL A 238 3.19 -6.68 13.32
CA VAL A 238 4.15 -6.13 12.36
C VAL A 238 3.64 -6.42 10.96
N PHE A 239 3.30 -5.37 10.23
CA PHE A 239 3.07 -5.41 8.80
C PHE A 239 4.36 -5.05 8.08
N LYS A 240 4.81 -5.91 7.17
CA LYS A 240 6.06 -5.70 6.41
C LYS A 240 5.80 -5.84 4.92
N THR A 241 6.12 -4.77 4.18
CA THR A 241 6.20 -4.75 2.73
C THR A 241 7.65 -4.95 2.29
N THR A 242 7.92 -6.05 1.59
CA THR A 242 9.26 -6.36 1.06
C THR A 242 9.48 -5.76 -0.33
N ALA A 243 8.41 -5.60 -1.11
CA ALA A 243 8.41 -4.89 -2.37
C ALA A 243 7.00 -4.38 -2.67
N TYR A 244 6.87 -3.07 -2.90
CA TYR A 244 5.68 -2.44 -3.43
C TYR A 244 6.07 -1.55 -4.59
N SER A 245 5.44 -1.76 -5.74
CA SER A 245 5.52 -0.86 -6.87
C SER A 245 4.17 -0.71 -7.55
N ILE A 246 3.93 0.45 -8.13
CA ILE A 246 2.81 0.68 -9.02
C ILE A 246 3.21 1.69 -10.10
N ASP A 247 2.87 1.38 -11.34
CA ASP A 247 3.11 2.22 -12.50
C ASP A 247 1.77 2.58 -13.16
N ILE A 248 1.49 3.88 -13.27
CA ILE A 248 0.24 4.41 -13.82
C ILE A 248 0.56 4.96 -15.20
N VAL A 249 0.00 4.36 -16.25
CA VAL A 249 0.24 4.76 -17.64
C VAL A 249 -1.01 5.43 -18.20
N THR A 250 -0.87 6.64 -18.76
CA THR A 250 -1.97 7.38 -19.39
C THR A 250 -1.99 7.23 -20.91
N GLY A 251 -3.02 7.77 -21.57
CA GLY A 251 -3.27 7.61 -23.01
C GLY A 251 -2.16 8.08 -23.97
N ASP A 252 -1.18 8.85 -23.49
CA ASP A 252 0.05 9.24 -24.19
C ASP A 252 1.16 8.17 -24.12
N GLY A 253 0.94 7.07 -23.40
CA GLY A 253 1.85 5.92 -23.32
C GLY A 253 3.05 6.14 -22.39
N HIS A 254 3.09 7.24 -21.65
CA HIS A 254 4.14 7.53 -20.68
C HIS A 254 3.72 7.11 -19.26
N SER A 255 4.69 6.66 -18.46
CA SER A 255 4.49 6.53 -17.02
C SER A 255 4.19 7.91 -16.46
N ASN A 256 3.07 7.99 -15.76
CA ASN A 256 2.56 9.21 -15.16
C ASN A 256 2.89 9.28 -13.65
N THR A 257 3.76 8.38 -13.18
CA THR A 257 4.32 8.45 -11.82
C THR A 257 5.45 9.46 -11.79
N THR A 258 5.40 10.40 -10.84
CA THR A 258 6.42 11.45 -10.73
C THR A 258 7.63 10.90 -9.97
N ALA A 259 8.49 10.16 -10.66
CA ALA A 259 9.83 9.90 -10.15
C ALA A 259 10.65 11.20 -10.25
N SER A 260 11.20 11.68 -9.13
CA SER A 260 12.09 12.85 -9.15
C SER A 260 13.28 12.53 -10.06
N SER A 261 13.42 13.28 -11.16
CA SER A 261 14.63 13.29 -11.97
C SER A 261 15.76 13.90 -11.12
N THR A 262 16.79 13.10 -10.85
CA THR A 262 18.11 13.44 -10.25
C THR A 262 18.12 14.06 -8.86
#